data_AF-A0A0N4X7A8-F1
#
_entry.id   AF-A0A0N4X7A8-F1
#
_cell.length_a   1.000
_cell.length_b   1.000
_cell.length_c   1.000
_cell.angle_alpha   90.00
_cell.angle_beta   90.00
_cell.angle_gamma   90.00
#
_symmetry.space_group_name_H-M   'P 1'
#
loop_
_entity.id
_entity.type
_entity.pdbx_description
1 polymer ?
#
loop_
_entity_poly.entity_id
_entity_poly.type
_entity_poly.pdbx_seq_one_letter_code
_entity_poly.pdbx_strand_id
1 'polypeptide(L)'
;MIDIVDEIVLPGLSLSEFNSGLSEEVWTLLQFFPYTWRYRLYGHWKFGNTMRHPEVNIVRGKVLGRTKYVLKRLSKETVRVMGRQLGKLCHVHPITVFDYLLSQVQTFDNLIQPVVESLKFLTNLEFDILTYCIIEQLASPDKQQLKASDGKLSPWLQALATLVGAVYKKYNVELAGMLNYVMNQTKRVIQNMACIEGVAGATADQLEALGGGELLRQEAGSFTNARNKRASARLRDAVLAGDIAVGLCILIAQQRECVVYRESSRLPLKLVGEMVDQVRVLLFFNNTGMLQGMLNKLLCPATYSLLILGAR
;
A
#
# COMPACT_ATOMS: atom_id res chain seq x y z
N MET A 1 27.47 7.81 -8.03
CA MET A 1 26.27 8.65 -8.27
C MET A 1 25.28 8.54 -7.12
N ILE A 2 24.96 7.32 -6.65
CA ILE A 2 24.10 7.15 -5.46
C ILE A 2 24.65 7.82 -4.21
N ASP A 3 25.97 7.75 -3.97
CA ASP A 3 26.59 8.36 -2.78
C ASP A 3 26.49 9.89 -2.79
N ILE A 4 26.58 10.51 -3.97
CA ILE A 4 26.39 11.98 -4.11
C ILE A 4 24.95 12.36 -3.75
N VAL A 5 23.98 11.54 -4.16
CA VAL A 5 22.58 11.77 -3.82
C VAL A 5 22.35 11.63 -2.32
N ASP A 6 22.88 10.56 -1.73
CA ASP A 6 22.74 10.25 -0.30
C ASP A 6 23.42 11.30 0.58
N GLU A 7 24.67 11.65 0.28
CA GLU A 7 25.52 12.46 1.14
C GLU A 7 25.38 13.98 0.91
N ILE A 8 24.88 14.41 -0.26
CA ILE A 8 24.85 15.83 -0.63
C ILE A 8 23.45 16.30 -1.02
N VAL A 9 22.82 15.64 -2.00
CA VAL A 9 21.56 16.13 -2.58
C VAL A 9 20.40 16.06 -1.59
N LEU A 10 20.19 14.93 -0.94
CA LEU A 10 19.08 14.75 0.01
C LEU A 10 19.26 15.59 1.29
N PRO A 11 20.45 15.67 1.92
CA PRO A 11 20.71 16.62 3.01
C PRO A 11 20.52 18.07 2.56
N GLY A 12 21.00 18.44 1.36
CA GLY A 12 20.83 19.77 0.80
C GLY A 12 19.37 20.17 0.63
N LEU A 13 18.53 19.25 0.14
CA LEU A 13 17.08 19.46 0.05
C LEU A 13 16.42 19.65 1.43
N SER A 14 16.89 18.92 2.45
CA SER A 14 16.42 19.11 3.83
C SER A 14 16.82 20.45 4.45
N LEU A 15 17.87 21.09 3.94
CA LEU A 15 18.35 22.39 4.43
C LEU A 15 17.88 23.56 3.57
N SER A 16 17.29 23.30 2.40
CA SER A 16 16.78 24.36 1.54
C SER A 16 15.50 25.00 2.10
N GLU A 17 15.18 26.19 1.60
CA GLU A 17 13.86 26.79 1.82
C GLU A 17 12.76 25.99 1.13
N PHE A 18 11.49 26.25 1.51
CA PHE A 18 10.33 25.52 0.97
C PHE A 18 10.22 25.68 -0.55
N ASN A 19 10.68 24.70 -1.32
CA ASN A 19 10.73 24.76 -2.77
C ASN A 19 10.31 23.45 -3.42
N SER A 20 9.09 23.42 -3.97
CA SER A 20 8.56 22.27 -4.69
C SER A 20 9.30 21.97 -6.01
N GLY A 21 9.90 23.00 -6.64
CA GLY A 21 10.69 22.83 -7.85
C GLY A 21 11.93 21.99 -7.59
N LEU A 22 12.64 22.24 -6.47
CA LEU A 22 13.78 21.41 -6.08
C LEU A 22 13.38 19.95 -5.85
N SER A 23 12.24 19.71 -5.20
CA SER A 23 11.74 18.34 -4.99
C SER A 23 11.44 17.62 -6.31
N GLU A 24 10.87 18.30 -7.30
CA GLU A 24 10.66 17.73 -8.64
C GLU A 24 11.98 17.50 -9.40
N GLU A 25 12.95 18.41 -9.33
CA GLU A 25 14.27 18.19 -9.96
C GLU A 25 15.04 17.03 -9.30
N VAL A 26 14.91 16.84 -7.99
CA VAL A 26 15.46 15.65 -7.33
C VAL A 26 14.74 14.39 -7.81
N TRP A 27 13.43 14.46 -8.04
CA TRP A 27 12.69 13.35 -8.63
C TRP A 27 13.12 13.03 -10.06
N THR A 28 13.38 14.04 -10.89
CA THR A 28 13.80 13.81 -12.29
C THR A 28 15.09 13.00 -12.37
N LEU A 29 15.96 13.11 -11.35
CA LEU A 29 17.14 12.26 -11.16
C LEU A 29 16.77 10.88 -10.58
N LEU A 30 16.01 10.85 -9.48
CA LEU A 30 15.73 9.61 -8.73
C LEU A 30 14.88 8.61 -9.52
N GLN A 31 14.01 9.06 -10.42
CA GLN A 31 13.14 8.19 -11.21
C GLN A 31 13.91 7.21 -12.12
N PHE A 32 15.19 7.48 -12.42
CA PHE A 32 16.05 6.56 -13.17
C PHE A 32 16.56 5.40 -12.32
N PHE A 33 16.48 5.49 -10.99
CA PHE A 33 16.92 4.42 -10.10
C PHE A 33 15.80 3.41 -9.83
N PRO A 34 16.13 2.10 -9.78
CA PRO A 34 15.19 1.09 -9.31
C PRO A 34 14.63 1.46 -7.92
N TYR A 35 13.36 1.14 -7.68
CA TYR A 35 12.70 1.50 -6.41
C TYR A 35 13.45 0.97 -5.18
N THR A 36 14.12 -0.17 -5.29
CA THR A 36 14.93 -0.76 -4.21
C THR A 36 16.09 0.13 -3.79
N TRP A 37 16.70 0.86 -4.73
CA TRP A 37 17.78 1.80 -4.47
C TRP A 37 17.22 3.10 -3.87
N ARG A 38 16.10 3.60 -4.41
CA ARG A 38 15.38 4.76 -3.84
C ARG A 38 14.97 4.53 -2.38
N TYR A 39 14.43 3.36 -2.05
CA TYR A 39 13.97 3.08 -0.69
C TYR A 39 15.13 2.92 0.30
N ARG A 40 16.28 2.42 -0.17
CA ARG A 40 17.52 2.44 0.64
C ARG A 40 17.97 3.87 0.93
N LEU A 41 17.97 4.74 -0.09
CA LEU A 41 18.27 6.16 0.08
C LEU A 41 17.31 6.83 1.08
N TYR A 42 16.01 6.54 1.02
CA TYR A 42 15.05 7.11 1.99
C TYR A 42 15.30 6.60 3.42
N GLY A 43 15.68 5.34 3.59
CA GLY A 43 16.11 4.81 4.88
C GLY A 43 17.36 5.50 5.43
N HIS A 44 18.36 5.72 4.58
CA HIS A 44 19.57 6.47 4.95
C HIS A 44 19.27 7.94 5.24
N TRP A 45 18.38 8.57 4.47
CA TRP A 45 17.96 9.95 4.71
C TRP A 45 17.29 10.12 6.08
N LYS A 46 16.59 9.09 6.57
CA LYS A 46 15.95 9.09 7.89
C LYS A 46 16.97 9.01 9.05
N PHE A 47 17.99 8.16 8.93
CA PHE A 47 18.88 7.77 10.04
C PHE A 47 20.37 8.08 9.86
N GLY A 48 20.88 8.05 8.63
CA GLY A 48 22.31 8.18 8.30
C GLY A 48 22.77 9.63 8.14
N ASN A 49 22.00 10.46 7.42
CA ASN A 49 22.40 11.83 7.06
C ASN A 49 22.55 12.75 8.28
N THR A 50 21.95 12.37 9.41
CA THR A 50 21.92 13.14 10.64
C THR A 50 23.23 13.13 11.42
N MET A 51 24.14 12.18 11.16
CA MET A 51 25.45 12.12 11.83
C MET A 51 26.47 13.10 11.23
N ARG A 52 26.40 13.33 9.92
CA ARG A 52 27.32 14.24 9.21
C ARG A 52 26.85 15.69 9.21
N HIS A 53 25.53 15.91 9.18
CA HIS A 53 24.91 17.23 9.09
C HIS A 53 23.98 17.48 10.28
N PRO A 54 24.50 17.91 11.45
CA PRO A 54 23.68 18.13 12.64
C PRO A 54 22.60 19.19 12.43
N GLU A 55 22.81 20.17 11.55
CA GLU A 55 21.83 21.17 11.13
C GLU A 55 20.52 20.55 10.61
N VAL A 56 20.60 19.39 9.93
CA VAL A 56 19.42 18.65 9.45
C VAL A 56 18.52 18.25 10.61
N ASN A 57 19.09 17.91 11.78
CA ASN A 57 18.30 17.58 12.97
C ASN A 57 17.56 18.79 13.55
N ILE A 58 18.18 19.97 13.47
CA ILE A 58 17.57 21.22 13.96
C ILE A 58 16.36 21.56 13.09
N VAL A 59 16.51 21.50 11.76
CA VAL A 59 15.41 21.76 10.83
C VAL A 59 14.34 20.69 10.95
N ARG A 60 14.71 19.42 11.10
CA ARG A 60 13.78 18.31 11.37
C ARG A 60 12.91 18.57 12.60
N GLY A 61 13.50 19.03 13.70
CA GLY A 61 12.77 19.38 14.92
C GLY A 61 11.77 20.53 14.70
N LYS A 62 12.18 21.58 13.97
CA LYS A 62 11.31 22.70 13.59
C LYS A 62 10.15 22.24 12.70
N VAL A 63 10.42 21.42 11.69
CA VAL A 63 9.39 20.86 10.80
C VAL A 63 8.44 20.01 11.59
N LEU A 64 8.90 19.10 12.45
CA LEU A 64 8.03 18.26 13.28
C LEU A 64 7.09 19.10 14.15
N GLY A 65 7.60 20.17 14.77
CA GLY A 65 6.78 21.11 15.54
C GLY A 65 5.70 21.79 14.68
N ARG A 66 6.04 22.21 13.46
CA ARG A 66 5.10 22.80 12.51
C ARG A 66 4.09 21.77 11.97
N THR A 67 4.50 20.54 11.71
CA THR A 67 3.61 19.44 11.29
C THR A 67 2.56 19.17 12.35
N LYS A 68 2.97 19.11 13.64
CA LYS A 68 2.05 19.00 14.78
C LYS A 68 1.04 20.15 14.80
N TYR A 69 1.50 21.37 14.57
CA TYR A 69 0.63 22.56 14.53
C TYR A 69 -0.40 22.48 13.39
N VAL A 70 0.03 22.06 12.19
CA VAL A 70 -0.80 21.97 10.98
C VAL A 70 -1.84 20.86 11.12
N LEU A 71 -1.44 19.65 11.52
CA LEU A 71 -2.35 18.51 11.63
C LEU A 71 -3.41 18.71 12.71
N LYS A 72 -3.08 19.37 13.84
CA LYS A 72 -4.08 19.73 14.87
C LYS A 72 -5.18 20.67 14.39
N ARG A 73 -4.93 21.41 13.31
CA ARG A 73 -5.87 22.37 12.71
C ARG A 73 -6.40 21.90 11.37
N LEU A 74 -6.05 20.69 10.94
CA LEU A 74 -6.47 20.15 9.66
C LEU A 74 -7.89 19.57 9.78
N SER A 75 -8.82 20.20 9.07
CA SER A 75 -10.21 19.79 8.97
C SER A 75 -10.68 19.92 7.52
N LYS A 76 -11.91 19.48 7.23
CA LYS A 76 -12.52 19.65 5.89
C LYS A 76 -12.58 21.11 5.46
N GLU A 77 -12.79 22.04 6.40
CA GLU A 77 -12.91 23.47 6.13
C GLU A 77 -11.54 24.14 5.94
N THR A 78 -10.54 23.71 6.71
CA THR A 78 -9.21 24.34 6.72
C THR A 78 -8.24 23.70 5.71
N VAL A 79 -8.64 22.61 5.06
CA VAL A 79 -7.82 21.76 4.17
C VAL A 79 -7.08 22.56 3.09
N ARG A 80 -7.66 23.63 2.56
CA ARG A 80 -7.03 24.45 1.52
C ARG A 80 -5.81 25.23 2.06
N VAL A 81 -5.88 25.75 3.27
CA VAL A 81 -4.82 26.56 3.88
C VAL A 81 -3.81 25.65 4.57
N MET A 82 -4.29 24.77 5.45
CA MET A 82 -3.44 23.84 6.19
C MET A 82 -2.79 22.81 5.26
N GLY A 83 -3.48 22.35 4.22
CA GLY A 83 -2.89 21.45 3.22
C GLY A 83 -1.75 22.09 2.43
N ARG A 84 -1.81 23.39 2.11
CA ARG A 84 -0.67 24.09 1.48
C ARG A 84 0.52 24.20 2.42
N GLN A 85 0.28 24.47 3.70
CA GLN A 85 1.34 24.49 4.70
C GLN A 85 1.96 23.11 4.88
N LEU A 86 1.13 22.05 4.89
CA LEU A 86 1.60 20.68 4.93
C LEU A 86 2.48 20.34 3.73
N GLY A 87 2.04 20.69 2.51
CA GLY A 87 2.84 20.48 1.29
C GLY A 87 4.21 21.14 1.36
N LYS A 88 4.27 22.41 1.80
CA LYS A 88 5.55 23.10 2.01
C LYS A 88 6.48 22.33 2.94
N LEU A 89 5.98 21.82 4.06
CA LEU A 89 6.78 21.01 4.98
C LEU A 89 7.24 19.69 4.35
N CYS A 90 6.38 19.05 3.55
CA CYS A 90 6.71 17.83 2.82
C CYS A 90 7.83 18.02 1.79
N HIS A 91 7.90 19.17 1.11
CA HIS A 91 8.96 19.42 0.11
C HIS A 91 10.38 19.42 0.72
N VAL A 92 10.52 19.70 2.01
CA VAL A 92 11.81 19.81 2.71
C VAL A 92 12.13 18.54 3.52
N HIS A 93 11.19 18.09 4.34
CA HIS A 93 11.37 16.93 5.22
C HIS A 93 10.19 15.94 5.12
N PRO A 94 10.01 15.29 3.97
CA PRO A 94 8.84 14.45 3.69
C PRO A 94 8.72 13.29 4.69
N ILE A 95 9.81 12.58 4.98
CA ILE A 95 9.83 11.42 5.89
C ILE A 95 9.34 11.81 7.29
N THR A 96 9.82 12.93 7.84
CA THR A 96 9.42 13.39 9.18
C THR A 96 7.95 13.79 9.23
N VAL A 97 7.46 14.42 8.16
CA VAL A 97 6.05 14.79 8.04
C VAL A 97 5.17 13.54 7.95
N PHE A 98 5.53 12.58 7.10
CA PHE A 98 4.76 11.36 6.89
C PHE A 98 4.78 10.42 8.09
N ASP A 99 5.91 10.27 8.79
CA ASP A 99 5.98 9.49 10.03
C ASP A 99 4.93 9.98 11.04
N TYR A 100 4.88 11.29 11.26
CA TYR A 100 3.92 11.87 12.19
C TYR A 100 2.48 11.82 11.63
N LEU A 101 2.28 12.14 10.35
CA LEU A 101 0.96 12.10 9.72
C LEU A 101 0.33 10.71 9.75
N LEU A 102 1.09 9.67 9.38
CA LEU A 102 0.64 8.28 9.41
C LEU A 102 0.33 7.83 10.83
N SER A 103 1.08 8.30 11.83
CA SER A 103 0.76 8.03 13.24
C SER A 103 -0.59 8.61 13.63
N GLN A 104 -0.92 9.83 13.20
CA GLN A 104 -2.19 10.48 13.53
C GLN A 104 -3.37 9.83 12.81
N VAL A 105 -3.20 9.49 11.53
CA VAL A 105 -4.26 8.81 10.75
C VAL A 105 -4.59 7.43 11.32
N GLN A 106 -3.60 6.72 11.84
CA GLN A 106 -3.81 5.42 12.50
C GLN A 106 -4.57 5.51 13.83
N THR A 107 -4.65 6.71 14.43
CA THR A 107 -5.37 6.95 15.69
C THR A 107 -6.72 7.63 15.45
N PHE A 108 -6.86 8.42 14.39
CA PHE A 108 -8.01 9.29 14.14
C PHE A 108 -8.56 9.12 12.71
N ASP A 109 -9.60 8.30 12.55
CA ASP A 109 -10.20 7.99 11.24
C ASP A 109 -10.80 9.21 10.53
N ASN A 110 -11.33 10.17 11.32
CA ASN A 110 -11.88 11.42 10.79
C ASN A 110 -10.85 12.29 10.07
N LEU A 111 -9.56 12.06 10.32
CA LEU A 111 -8.45 12.79 9.70
C LEU A 111 -8.11 12.27 8.29
N ILE A 112 -8.56 11.06 7.91
CA ILE A 112 -8.22 10.43 6.63
C ILE A 112 -8.59 11.33 5.44
N GLN A 113 -9.85 11.77 5.36
CA GLN A 113 -10.32 12.56 4.19
C GLN A 113 -9.61 13.91 4.05
N PRO A 114 -9.51 14.75 5.12
CA PRO A 114 -8.72 15.98 5.06
C PRO A 114 -7.25 15.76 4.67
N VAL A 115 -6.63 14.68 5.14
CA VAL A 115 -5.26 14.32 4.74
C VAL A 115 -5.20 14.02 3.26
N VAL A 116 -6.03 13.10 2.76
CA VAL A 116 -6.05 12.72 1.33
C VAL A 116 -6.26 13.93 0.43
N GLU A 117 -7.09 14.90 0.83
CA GLU A 117 -7.29 16.15 0.11
C GLU A 117 -6.11 17.11 0.15
N SER A 118 -5.33 17.10 1.24
CA SER A 118 -4.12 17.89 1.40
C SER A 118 -2.96 17.38 0.54
N LEU A 119 -2.91 16.08 0.26
CA LEU A 119 -1.84 15.48 -0.55
C LEU A 119 -1.81 15.96 -2.01
N LYS A 120 -2.83 16.71 -2.48
CA LYS A 120 -2.82 17.30 -3.83
C LYS A 120 -1.72 18.34 -4.06
N PHE A 121 -1.11 18.83 -2.99
CA PHE A 121 -0.01 19.79 -3.04
C PHE A 121 1.36 19.11 -3.07
N LEU A 122 1.41 17.79 -3.19
CA LEU A 122 2.64 17.02 -3.21
C LEU A 122 3.20 16.79 -4.62
N THR A 123 4.51 16.60 -4.68
CA THR A 123 5.29 16.21 -5.85
C THR A 123 5.38 14.70 -6.01
N ASN A 124 5.89 14.23 -7.15
CA ASN A 124 6.13 12.81 -7.37
C ASN A 124 7.12 12.21 -6.36
N LEU A 125 8.15 12.97 -5.97
CA LEU A 125 9.12 12.57 -4.94
C LEU A 125 8.41 12.21 -3.63
N GLU A 126 7.52 13.09 -3.17
CA GLU A 126 6.82 12.90 -1.91
C GLU A 126 5.83 11.74 -1.95
N PHE A 127 5.20 11.48 -3.09
CA PHE A 127 4.34 10.30 -3.24
C PHE A 127 5.12 8.99 -3.16
N ASP A 128 6.34 8.95 -3.71
CA ASP A 128 7.20 7.79 -3.60
C ASP A 128 7.70 7.57 -2.16
N ILE A 129 8.11 8.66 -1.49
CA ILE A 129 8.52 8.63 -0.08
C ILE A 129 7.34 8.27 0.83
N LEU A 130 6.13 8.76 0.54
CA LEU A 130 4.92 8.37 1.26
C LEU A 130 4.71 6.85 1.20
N THR A 131 4.91 6.25 0.02
CA THR A 131 4.81 4.79 -0.15
C THR A 131 5.86 4.06 0.67
N TYR A 132 7.10 4.54 0.67
CA TYR A 132 8.15 4.03 1.54
C TYR A 132 7.75 4.09 3.03
N CYS A 133 7.27 5.24 3.52
CA CYS A 133 6.82 5.40 4.91
C CYS A 133 5.64 4.49 5.25
N ILE A 134 4.69 4.28 4.34
CA ILE A 134 3.58 3.33 4.53
C ILE A 134 4.12 1.91 4.71
N ILE A 135 5.06 1.48 3.85
CA ILE A 135 5.68 0.15 3.93
C ILE A 135 6.43 -0.01 5.26
N GLU A 136 7.15 1.02 5.70
CA GLU A 136 7.84 1.01 7.00
C GLU A 136 6.86 0.82 8.17
N GLN A 137 5.71 1.50 8.16
CA GLN A 137 4.66 1.34 9.18
C GLN A 137 4.08 -0.09 9.18
N LEU A 138 3.88 -0.69 8.00
CA LEU A 138 3.40 -2.07 7.86
C LEU A 138 4.47 -3.11 8.29
N ALA A 139 5.74 -2.78 8.15
CA ALA A 139 6.87 -3.64 8.48
C ALA A 139 7.27 -3.58 9.97
N SER A 140 6.75 -2.61 10.73
CA SER A 140 7.07 -2.41 12.14
C SER A 140 6.74 -3.65 13.00
N PRO A 141 7.73 -4.22 13.72
CA PRO A 141 7.54 -5.45 14.49
C PRO A 141 6.53 -5.29 15.62
N ASP A 142 6.55 -4.17 16.33
CA ASP A 142 5.61 -3.87 17.42
C ASP A 142 4.15 -3.90 16.93
N LYS A 143 3.92 -3.41 15.71
CA LYS A 143 2.59 -3.40 15.08
C LYS A 143 2.19 -4.75 14.51
N GLN A 144 3.15 -5.57 14.09
CA GLN A 144 2.90 -6.94 13.65
C GLN A 144 2.50 -7.86 14.81
N GLN A 145 2.98 -7.59 16.03
CA GLN A 145 2.55 -8.29 17.24
C GLN A 145 1.15 -7.88 17.71
N LEU A 146 0.71 -6.65 17.37
CA LEU A 146 -0.64 -6.15 17.66
C LEU A 146 -1.72 -6.65 16.69
N LYS A 147 -1.41 -7.64 15.84
CA LYS A 147 -2.42 -8.36 15.06
C LYS A 147 -3.33 -9.09 16.05
N ALA A 148 -4.62 -8.76 16.02
CA ALA A 148 -5.56 -9.00 17.10
C ALA A 148 -5.66 -10.48 17.52
N SER A 149 -5.91 -10.68 18.82
CA SER A 149 -6.16 -11.97 19.47
C SER A 149 -7.57 -12.53 19.20
N ASP A 150 -8.48 -11.76 18.58
CA ASP A 150 -9.94 -12.00 18.57
C ASP A 150 -10.62 -11.92 17.18
N GLY A 151 -9.93 -12.32 16.10
CA GLY A 151 -10.60 -12.51 14.80
C GLY A 151 -11.03 -11.23 14.06
N LYS A 152 -10.60 -10.04 14.51
CA LYS A 152 -10.90 -8.74 13.87
C LYS A 152 -9.61 -8.00 13.51
N LEU A 153 -9.55 -7.38 12.33
CA LEU A 153 -8.41 -6.56 11.95
C LEU A 153 -8.22 -5.41 12.96
N SER A 154 -6.98 -5.19 13.38
CA SER A 154 -6.65 -4.09 14.29
C SER A 154 -7.09 -2.74 13.69
N PRO A 155 -7.77 -1.85 14.45
CA PRO A 155 -8.30 -0.59 13.92
C PRO A 155 -7.27 0.28 13.19
N TRP A 156 -6.03 0.34 13.70
CA TRP A 156 -4.94 1.10 13.07
C TRP A 156 -4.64 0.63 11.64
N LEU A 157 -4.73 -0.68 11.39
CA LEU A 157 -4.46 -1.29 10.09
C LEU A 157 -5.61 -1.03 9.12
N GLN A 158 -6.87 -1.02 9.62
CA GLN A 158 -8.05 -0.65 8.83
C GLN A 158 -7.97 0.81 8.39
N ALA A 159 -7.61 1.71 9.30
CA ALA A 159 -7.43 3.14 9.02
C ALA A 159 -6.33 3.35 7.97
N LEU A 160 -5.19 2.68 8.12
CA LEU A 160 -4.07 2.75 7.17
C LEU A 160 -4.46 2.19 5.80
N ALA A 161 -5.15 1.05 5.74
CA ALA A 161 -5.62 0.48 4.48
C ALA A 161 -6.61 1.41 3.76
N THR A 162 -7.50 2.06 4.52
CA THR A 162 -8.45 3.06 3.99
C THR A 162 -7.72 4.27 3.40
N LEU A 163 -6.71 4.79 4.10
CA LEU A 163 -5.86 5.87 3.60
C LEU A 163 -5.15 5.46 2.30
N VAL A 164 -4.48 4.31 2.30
CA VAL A 164 -3.74 3.79 1.14
C VAL A 164 -4.67 3.64 -0.07
N GLY A 165 -5.82 2.99 0.12
CA GLY A 165 -6.82 2.83 -0.96
C GLY A 165 -7.29 4.17 -1.52
N ALA A 166 -7.55 5.17 -0.67
CA ALA A 166 -7.96 6.50 -1.10
C ALA A 166 -6.85 7.23 -1.88
N VAL A 167 -5.60 7.13 -1.44
CA VAL A 167 -4.43 7.74 -2.11
C VAL A 167 -4.21 7.13 -3.49
N TYR A 168 -4.12 5.81 -3.59
CA TYR A 168 -3.86 5.12 -4.87
C TYR A 168 -5.04 5.25 -5.85
N LYS A 169 -6.27 5.42 -5.36
CA LYS A 169 -7.44 5.71 -6.20
C LYS A 169 -7.40 7.13 -6.78
N LYS A 170 -6.86 8.10 -6.05
CA LYS A 170 -6.90 9.53 -6.39
C LYS A 170 -5.67 10.03 -7.14
N TYR A 171 -4.47 9.57 -6.75
CA TYR A 171 -3.20 10.11 -7.23
C TYR A 171 -2.42 9.12 -8.10
N ASN A 172 -1.51 9.64 -8.93
CA ASN A 172 -0.65 8.84 -9.79
C ASN A 172 0.60 8.33 -9.06
N VAL A 173 0.42 7.50 -8.04
CA VAL A 173 1.53 6.93 -7.26
C VAL A 173 2.08 5.67 -7.93
N GLU A 174 3.40 5.49 -7.88
CA GLU A 174 4.08 4.28 -8.33
C GLU A 174 3.71 3.07 -7.45
N LEU A 175 3.30 1.97 -8.08
CA LEU A 175 2.77 0.78 -7.39
C LEU A 175 3.83 -0.30 -7.11
N ALA A 176 5.00 -0.21 -7.74
CA ALA A 176 5.98 -1.29 -7.75
C ALA A 176 6.45 -1.69 -6.34
N GLY A 177 6.81 -0.70 -5.49
CA GLY A 177 7.25 -0.95 -4.12
C GLY A 177 6.17 -1.63 -3.27
N MET A 178 4.93 -1.14 -3.34
CA MET A 178 3.81 -1.67 -2.56
C MET A 178 3.42 -3.09 -2.99
N LEU A 179 3.35 -3.36 -4.31
CA LEU A 179 3.02 -4.69 -4.81
C LEU A 179 4.09 -5.72 -4.43
N ASN A 180 5.37 -5.37 -4.53
CA ASN A 180 6.47 -6.25 -4.11
C ASN A 180 6.44 -6.51 -2.60
N TYR A 181 6.10 -5.50 -1.79
CA TYR A 181 5.92 -5.70 -0.35
C TYR A 181 4.79 -6.70 -0.06
N VAL A 182 3.62 -6.54 -0.70
CA VAL A 182 2.49 -7.46 -0.54
C VAL A 182 2.86 -8.89 -0.94
N MET A 183 3.49 -9.08 -2.11
CA MET A 183 3.96 -10.41 -2.53
C MET A 183 4.87 -11.06 -1.48
N ASN A 184 5.84 -10.30 -0.96
CA ASN A 184 6.78 -10.81 0.02
C ASN A 184 6.10 -11.12 1.36
N GLN A 185 5.12 -10.32 1.76
CA GLN A 185 4.33 -10.62 2.96
C GLN A 185 3.48 -11.88 2.78
N THR A 186 2.82 -12.07 1.63
CA THR A 186 2.07 -13.30 1.35
C THR A 186 2.99 -14.52 1.34
N LYS A 187 4.18 -14.43 0.73
CA LYS A 187 5.23 -15.48 0.81
C LYS A 187 5.60 -15.79 2.26
N ARG A 188 5.87 -14.77 3.06
CA ARG A 188 6.23 -14.94 4.48
C ARG A 188 5.09 -15.55 5.29
N VAL A 189 3.83 -15.18 5.02
CA VAL A 189 2.66 -15.79 5.69
C VAL A 189 2.54 -17.27 5.34
N ILE A 190 2.73 -17.64 4.07
CA ILE A 190 2.72 -19.04 3.63
C ILE A 190 3.86 -19.83 4.26
N GLN A 191 5.05 -19.22 4.37
CA GLN A 191 6.25 -19.84 4.96
C GLN A 191 6.19 -19.91 6.51
N ASN A 192 5.58 -18.91 7.16
CA ASN A 192 5.59 -18.76 8.63
C ASN A 192 4.27 -19.16 9.31
N MET A 193 3.32 -19.79 8.62
CA MET A 193 2.08 -20.35 9.19
C MET A 193 1.36 -19.42 10.20
N ALA A 194 0.62 -18.40 9.73
CA ALA A 194 -0.54 -17.86 10.48
C ALA A 194 -1.31 -16.76 9.71
N CYS A 195 -2.64 -16.95 9.72
CA CYS A 195 -3.75 -15.99 9.64
C CYS A 195 -3.57 -14.67 8.87
N ILE A 196 -4.02 -14.69 7.61
CA ILE A 196 -4.65 -13.52 6.99
C ILE A 196 -6.15 -13.73 7.08
N GLU A 197 -6.82 -12.91 7.90
CA GLU A 197 -8.27 -12.88 8.05
C GLU A 197 -8.82 -11.66 7.33
N GLY A 198 -9.85 -11.88 6.54
CA GLY A 198 -10.41 -10.91 5.64
C GLY A 198 -11.72 -10.29 6.12
N VAL A 199 -12.27 -9.49 5.22
CA VAL A 199 -13.45 -8.66 5.42
C VAL A 199 -14.65 -9.40 4.83
N ALA A 200 -15.69 -9.59 5.64
CA ALA A 200 -16.99 -10.12 5.22
C ALA A 200 -18.00 -8.97 5.03
N GLY A 201 -18.87 -9.09 4.03
CA GLY A 201 -19.97 -8.14 3.84
C GLY A 201 -20.61 -8.15 2.44
N ALA A 202 -20.90 -9.32 1.86
CA ALA A 202 -21.75 -9.41 0.67
C ALA A 202 -23.13 -9.94 1.08
N THR A 203 -24.21 -9.27 0.66
CA THR A 203 -25.59 -9.72 0.92
C THR A 203 -25.96 -10.91 0.03
N ALA A 204 -26.95 -11.72 0.45
CA ALA A 204 -27.39 -12.91 -0.30
C ALA A 204 -27.79 -12.59 -1.74
N ASP A 205 -28.47 -11.46 -1.96
CA ASP A 205 -28.87 -10.98 -3.29
C ASP A 205 -27.67 -10.62 -4.17
N GLN A 206 -26.58 -10.10 -3.57
CA GLN A 206 -25.34 -9.81 -4.29
C GLN A 206 -24.60 -11.09 -4.70
N LEU A 207 -24.66 -12.15 -3.88
CA LEU A 207 -24.10 -13.46 -4.19
C LEU A 207 -24.86 -14.16 -5.32
N GLU A 208 -26.19 -14.08 -5.31
CA GLU A 208 -27.04 -14.65 -6.36
C GLU A 208 -26.86 -13.90 -7.69
N ALA A 209 -26.76 -12.57 -7.63
CA ALA A 209 -26.53 -11.75 -8.82
C ALA A 209 -25.13 -11.96 -9.45
N LEU A 210 -24.11 -12.30 -8.65
CA LEU A 210 -22.78 -12.73 -9.14
C LEU A 210 -22.83 -14.10 -9.85
N GLY A 211 -23.83 -14.93 -9.59
CA GLY A 211 -24.07 -16.21 -10.28
C GLY A 211 -24.66 -16.06 -11.69
N GLY A 212 -25.30 -14.93 -12.00
CA GLY A 212 -26.02 -14.72 -13.25
C GLY A 212 -25.16 -14.43 -14.50
N GLY A 213 -25.82 -14.06 -15.60
CA GLY A 213 -25.18 -13.67 -16.86
C GLY A 213 -24.39 -12.36 -16.76
N GLU A 214 -23.64 -12.01 -17.81
CA GLU A 214 -22.73 -10.85 -17.81
C GLU A 214 -23.41 -9.53 -17.40
N LEU A 215 -24.64 -9.29 -17.89
CA LEU A 215 -25.44 -8.12 -17.52
C LEU A 215 -25.82 -8.12 -16.03
N LEU A 216 -26.23 -9.26 -15.48
CA LEU A 216 -26.63 -9.38 -14.07
C LEU A 216 -25.42 -9.20 -13.14
N ARG A 217 -24.26 -9.72 -13.55
CA ARG A 217 -22.98 -9.53 -12.84
C ARG A 217 -22.50 -8.08 -12.87
N GLN A 218 -22.69 -7.39 -13.99
CA GLN A 218 -22.36 -5.97 -14.11
C GLN A 218 -23.25 -5.13 -13.19
N GLU A 219 -24.56 -5.40 -13.15
CA GLU A 219 -25.49 -4.74 -12.23
C GLU A 219 -25.17 -5.04 -10.76
N ALA A 220 -24.89 -6.31 -10.41
CA ALA A 220 -24.46 -6.72 -9.06
C ALA A 220 -23.20 -5.96 -8.58
N GLY A 221 -22.24 -5.76 -9.49
CA GLY A 221 -21.01 -4.99 -9.23
C GLY A 221 -21.22 -3.48 -9.20
N SER A 222 -22.31 -2.96 -9.77
CA SER A 222 -22.64 -1.53 -9.83
C SER A 222 -23.26 -1.00 -8.52
N PHE A 223 -23.88 -1.88 -7.71
CA PHE A 223 -24.44 -1.51 -6.40
C PHE A 223 -23.41 -1.02 -5.37
N THR A 224 -22.12 -1.31 -5.57
CA THR A 224 -21.05 -0.92 -4.64
C THR A 224 -19.99 -0.06 -5.33
N ASN A 225 -20.33 1.22 -5.49
CA ASN A 225 -19.49 2.30 -6.02
C ASN A 225 -19.13 2.22 -7.52
N ALA A 226 -19.27 3.37 -8.20
CA ALA A 226 -18.77 3.59 -9.55
C ALA A 226 -17.30 3.14 -9.67
N ARG A 227 -17.06 2.07 -10.45
CA ARG A 227 -15.74 1.48 -10.66
C ARG A 227 -14.83 2.52 -11.32
N ASN A 228 -13.76 2.94 -10.64
CA ASN A 228 -12.80 3.88 -11.21
C ASN A 228 -11.96 3.14 -12.26
N LYS A 229 -12.40 3.21 -13.52
CA LYS A 229 -11.79 2.52 -14.67
C LYS A 229 -10.30 2.84 -14.81
N ARG A 230 -9.89 4.09 -14.53
CA ARG A 230 -8.49 4.54 -14.66
C ARG A 230 -7.60 3.97 -13.56
N ALA A 231 -8.02 4.02 -12.31
CA ALA A 231 -7.27 3.42 -11.20
C ALA A 231 -7.18 1.88 -11.34
N SER A 232 -8.26 1.25 -11.80
CA SER A 232 -8.31 -0.20 -12.03
C SER A 232 -7.38 -0.62 -13.18
N ALA A 233 -7.35 0.14 -14.28
CA ALA A 233 -6.42 -0.10 -15.39
C ALA A 233 -4.97 0.03 -14.93
N ARG A 234 -4.62 1.09 -14.19
CA ARG A 234 -3.26 1.28 -13.65
C ARG A 234 -2.81 0.15 -12.74
N LEU A 235 -3.69 -0.31 -11.85
CA LEU A 235 -3.40 -1.46 -11.00
C LEU A 235 -3.17 -2.72 -11.82
N ARG A 236 -4.01 -2.96 -12.84
CA ARG A 236 -3.87 -4.09 -13.75
C ARG A 236 -2.54 -4.04 -14.50
N ASP A 237 -2.22 -2.91 -15.08
CA ASP A 237 -1.00 -2.73 -15.86
C ASP A 237 0.24 -2.90 -14.96
N ALA A 238 0.20 -2.41 -13.72
CA ALA A 238 1.28 -2.60 -12.74
C ALA A 238 1.44 -4.07 -12.29
N VAL A 239 0.34 -4.80 -12.12
CA VAL A 239 0.37 -6.24 -11.77
C VAL A 239 0.85 -7.09 -12.95
N LEU A 240 0.54 -6.68 -14.18
CA LEU A 240 0.94 -7.35 -15.42
C LEU A 240 2.35 -6.99 -15.90
N ALA A 241 2.95 -5.90 -15.41
CA ALA A 241 4.28 -5.42 -15.82
C ALA A 241 5.46 -6.32 -15.41
N GLY A 242 5.20 -7.58 -15.01
CA GLY A 242 6.19 -8.61 -14.70
C GLY A 242 5.53 -9.90 -14.21
N ASP A 243 6.30 -10.79 -13.60
CA ASP A 243 5.81 -12.08 -13.08
C ASP A 243 5.01 -11.96 -11.77
N ILE A 244 4.69 -10.73 -11.35
CA ILE A 244 3.92 -10.42 -10.15
C ILE A 244 2.53 -11.06 -10.21
N ALA A 245 1.86 -10.98 -11.37
CA ALA A 245 0.55 -11.57 -11.57
C ALA A 245 0.54 -13.09 -11.32
N VAL A 246 1.47 -13.82 -11.96
CA VAL A 246 1.58 -15.27 -11.82
C VAL A 246 1.97 -15.64 -10.39
N GLY A 247 2.96 -14.94 -9.83
CA GLY A 247 3.40 -15.14 -8.45
C GLY A 247 2.25 -14.95 -7.45
N LEU A 248 1.48 -13.86 -7.56
CA LEU A 248 0.32 -13.62 -6.71
C LEU A 248 -0.74 -14.73 -6.85
N CYS A 249 -1.07 -15.17 -8.06
CA CYS A 249 -2.03 -16.25 -8.27
C CYS A 249 -1.59 -17.55 -7.57
N ILE A 250 -0.33 -17.94 -7.72
CA ILE A 250 0.23 -19.13 -7.07
C ILE A 250 0.19 -18.99 -5.55
N LEU A 251 0.61 -17.84 -5.02
CA LEU A 251 0.63 -17.60 -3.57
C LEU A 251 -0.77 -17.61 -2.97
N ILE A 252 -1.76 -17.01 -3.65
CA ILE A 252 -3.15 -17.02 -3.19
C ILE A 252 -3.72 -18.44 -3.21
N ALA A 253 -3.40 -19.25 -4.24
CA ALA A 253 -3.80 -20.65 -4.31
C ALA A 253 -3.17 -21.49 -3.17
N GLN A 254 -1.87 -21.31 -2.91
CA GLN A 254 -1.18 -21.97 -1.81
C GLN A 254 -1.74 -21.55 -0.44
N GLN A 255 -2.10 -20.27 -0.27
CA GLN A 255 -2.71 -19.78 0.96
C GLN A 255 -4.07 -20.44 1.20
N ARG A 256 -4.88 -20.65 0.14
CA ARG A 256 -6.16 -21.38 0.25
C ARG A 256 -5.94 -22.80 0.77
N GLU A 257 -4.99 -23.53 0.20
CA GLU A 257 -4.67 -24.90 0.65
C GLU A 257 -4.14 -24.91 2.09
N CYS A 258 -3.30 -23.93 2.44
CA CYS A 258 -2.78 -23.79 3.80
C CYS A 258 -3.90 -23.60 4.84
N VAL A 259 -4.88 -22.72 4.56
CA VAL A 259 -6.03 -22.50 5.46
C VAL A 259 -6.86 -23.77 5.61
N VAL A 260 -7.12 -24.51 4.53
CA VAL A 260 -7.95 -25.74 4.57
C VAL A 260 -7.24 -26.91 5.27
N TYR A 261 -5.95 -27.14 4.97
CA TYR A 261 -5.27 -28.37 5.39
C TYR A 261 -4.40 -28.23 6.63
N ARG A 262 -3.91 -27.02 6.96
CA ARG A 262 -3.05 -26.80 8.13
C ARG A 262 -3.79 -26.15 9.29
N GLU A 263 -4.61 -25.13 9.02
CA GLU A 263 -5.29 -24.34 10.07
C GLU A 263 -6.62 -24.95 10.55
N SER A 264 -7.22 -25.86 9.78
CA SER A 264 -8.49 -26.53 10.13
C SER A 264 -8.45 -27.36 11.41
N SER A 265 -7.25 -27.73 11.88
CA SER A 265 -7.06 -28.45 13.15
C SER A 265 -6.97 -27.52 14.36
N ARG A 266 -6.72 -26.21 14.17
CA ARG A 266 -6.43 -25.24 15.24
C ARG A 266 -7.51 -24.18 15.40
N LEU A 267 -8.19 -23.82 14.32
CA LEU A 267 -9.18 -22.76 14.30
C LEU A 267 -10.62 -23.31 14.21
N PRO A 268 -11.62 -22.60 14.74
CA PRO A 268 -13.01 -22.96 14.56
C PRO A 268 -13.40 -23.04 13.07
N LEU A 269 -14.12 -24.08 12.68
CA LEU A 269 -14.57 -24.32 11.29
C LEU A 269 -15.26 -23.12 10.63
N LYS A 270 -16.01 -22.32 11.41
CA LYS A 270 -16.66 -21.11 10.92
C LYS A 270 -15.65 -20.07 10.41
N LEU A 271 -14.60 -19.82 11.18
CA LEU A 271 -13.54 -18.88 10.82
C LEU A 271 -12.75 -19.40 9.61
N VAL A 272 -12.46 -20.70 9.57
CA VAL A 272 -11.80 -21.35 8.42
C VAL A 272 -12.63 -21.20 7.15
N GLY A 273 -13.96 -21.40 7.23
CA GLY A 273 -14.88 -21.18 6.11
C GLY A 273 -14.85 -19.75 5.60
N GLU A 274 -14.95 -18.76 6.51
CA GLU A 274 -14.88 -17.33 6.17
C GLU A 274 -13.54 -16.97 5.49
N MET A 275 -12.42 -17.48 6.00
CA MET A 275 -11.08 -17.27 5.41
C MET A 275 -10.96 -17.87 4.00
N VAL A 276 -11.48 -19.08 3.80
CA VAL A 276 -11.47 -19.74 2.47
C VAL A 276 -12.31 -18.96 1.46
N ASP A 277 -13.49 -18.49 1.86
CA ASP A 277 -14.35 -17.71 0.98
C ASP A 277 -13.73 -16.37 0.61
N GLN A 278 -13.01 -15.72 1.53
CA GLN A 278 -12.30 -14.46 1.23
C GLN A 278 -11.13 -14.67 0.25
N VAL A 279 -10.33 -15.73 0.44
CA VAL A 279 -9.25 -16.09 -0.51
C VAL A 279 -9.86 -16.43 -1.88
N ARG A 280 -11.01 -17.11 -1.89
CA ARG A 280 -11.75 -17.42 -3.12
C ARG A 280 -12.27 -16.14 -3.79
N VAL A 281 -12.82 -15.19 -3.06
CA VAL A 281 -13.26 -13.89 -3.59
C VAL A 281 -12.08 -13.13 -4.21
N LEU A 282 -10.90 -13.14 -3.56
CA LEU A 282 -9.69 -12.54 -4.13
C LEU A 282 -9.26 -13.21 -5.44
N LEU A 283 -9.35 -14.53 -5.54
CA LEU A 283 -9.11 -15.26 -6.80
C LEU A 283 -10.16 -14.94 -7.85
N PHE A 284 -11.44 -14.87 -7.48
CA PHE A 284 -12.55 -14.60 -8.40
C PHE A 284 -12.53 -13.17 -8.93
N PHE A 285 -12.26 -12.16 -8.08
CA PHE A 285 -12.17 -10.75 -8.50
C PHE A 285 -10.99 -10.52 -9.46
N ASN A 286 -9.92 -11.28 -9.31
CA ASN A 286 -8.81 -11.33 -10.26
C ASN A 286 -9.22 -12.05 -11.56
N ASN A 287 -10.00 -13.12 -11.46
CA ASN A 287 -10.47 -13.90 -12.61
C ASN A 287 -11.49 -13.16 -13.48
N THR A 288 -12.50 -12.49 -12.93
CA THR A 288 -13.65 -11.95 -13.69
C THR A 288 -13.40 -10.61 -14.42
N GLY A 289 -12.17 -10.09 -14.45
CA GLY A 289 -11.89 -8.88 -15.22
C GLY A 289 -10.46 -8.41 -15.38
N MET A 290 -9.48 -8.94 -14.63
CA MET A 290 -8.08 -8.52 -14.74
C MET A 290 -7.15 -9.59 -15.32
N LEU A 291 -7.38 -10.88 -15.03
CA LEU A 291 -6.48 -11.98 -15.36
C LEU A 291 -7.16 -13.16 -16.07
N GLN A 292 -8.42 -13.03 -16.51
CA GLN A 292 -9.18 -14.10 -17.18
C GLN A 292 -8.40 -14.75 -18.34
N GLY A 293 -7.64 -13.95 -19.10
CA GLY A 293 -6.83 -14.43 -20.23
C GLY A 293 -5.56 -15.21 -19.82
N MET A 294 -4.99 -14.94 -18.64
CA MET A 294 -3.82 -15.68 -18.12
C MET A 294 -4.24 -16.93 -17.36
N LEU A 295 -5.31 -16.85 -16.56
CA LEU A 295 -5.83 -17.99 -15.80
C LEU A 295 -6.49 -19.03 -16.71
N ASN A 296 -7.15 -18.68 -17.81
CA ASN A 296 -7.61 -19.68 -18.79
C ASN A 296 -6.45 -20.43 -19.49
N LYS A 297 -5.25 -19.83 -19.56
CA LYS A 297 -4.04 -20.51 -20.08
C LYS A 297 -3.32 -21.35 -19.01
N LEU A 298 -3.34 -20.91 -17.74
CA LEU A 298 -2.72 -21.60 -16.60
C LEU A 298 -3.60 -22.71 -16.00
N LEU A 299 -4.93 -22.58 -16.05
CA LEU A 299 -5.92 -23.57 -15.58
C LEU A 299 -6.28 -24.60 -16.66
N CYS A 300 -5.66 -24.55 -17.84
CA CYS A 300 -5.77 -25.67 -18.78
C CYS A 300 -5.10 -26.89 -18.12
N PRO A 301 -5.79 -28.04 -17.99
CA PRO A 301 -5.26 -29.22 -17.30
C PRO A 301 -3.90 -29.68 -17.83
N ALA A 302 -3.57 -29.35 -19.08
CA ALA A 302 -2.30 -29.65 -19.73
C ALA A 302 -1.12 -28.78 -19.26
N THR A 303 -1.35 -27.57 -18.74
CA THR A 303 -0.30 -26.65 -18.29
C THR A 303 0.06 -26.87 -16.81
N TYR A 304 -0.88 -27.39 -16.03
CA TYR A 304 -0.72 -27.67 -14.60
C TYR A 304 0.34 -28.76 -14.33
N SER A 305 0.43 -29.76 -15.22
CA SER A 305 1.43 -30.83 -15.16
C SER A 305 2.85 -30.33 -15.47
N LEU A 306 3.02 -29.33 -16.34
CA LEU A 306 4.33 -28.77 -16.67
C LEU A 306 4.93 -27.91 -15.55
N LEU A 307 4.10 -27.15 -14.81
CA LEU A 307 4.56 -26.31 -13.71
C LEU A 307 4.96 -27.10 -12.46
N ILE A 308 4.35 -28.26 -12.21
CA ILE A 308 4.73 -29.15 -11.09
C ILE A 308 5.97 -29.98 -11.44
N LEU A 309 6.20 -30.30 -12.71
CA LEU A 309 7.36 -31.09 -13.15
C LEU A 309 8.65 -30.28 -13.30
N GLY A 310 8.58 -28.95 -13.40
CA GLY A 310 9.76 -28.06 -13.44
C GLY A 310 10.32 -27.65 -12.07
N ALA A 311 9.70 -28.12 -10.97
CA ALA A 311 10.13 -27.87 -9.59
C ALA A 311 10.65 -29.15 -8.90
N ARG A 312 11.33 -30.02 -9.67
CA ARG A 312 12.23 -31.05 -9.16
C ARG A 312 13.65 -30.73 -9.57
#